data_AF-A0A956YD74-F1
#
_entry.id   AF-A0A956YD74-F1
#
_cell.length_a   1.000
_cell.length_b   1.000
_cell.length_c   1.000
_cell.angle_alpha   90.00
_cell.angle_beta   90.00
_cell.angle_gamma   90.00
#
_symmetry.space_group_name_H-M   'P 1'
#
loop_
_entity.id
_entity.type
_entity.pdbx_description
1 polymer ?
#
loop_
_entity_poly.entity_id
_entity_poly.type
_entity_poly.pdbx_seq_one_letter_code
_entity_poly.pdbx_strand_id
1 'polypeptide(L)' 'EKNSGVICMNGAAAHLIKAGEEIIIMGFELTNDHIEPQTILVDENNRFVRFL' A
#
# COMPACT_ATOMS: atom_id res chain seq x y z
N GLU A 1 3.42 -14.60 0.79
CA GLU A 1 4.68 -15.04 1.43
C GLU A 1 5.31 -13.86 2.16
N LYS A 2 5.84 -14.06 3.37
CA LYS A 2 6.40 -12.94 4.15
C LYS A 2 7.66 -12.42 3.45
N ASN A 3 7.85 -11.09 3.44
CA ASN A 3 9.01 -10.43 2.81
C ASN A 3 9.13 -10.67 1.29
N SER A 4 8.04 -10.97 0.58
CA SER A 4 8.11 -11.14 -0.88
C SER A 4 8.10 -9.82 -1.66
N GLY A 5 7.60 -8.73 -1.08
CA GLY A 5 7.39 -7.46 -1.79
C GLY A 5 6.24 -7.52 -2.82
N VAL A 6 5.41 -8.56 -2.77
CA VAL A 6 4.32 -8.74 -3.74
C VAL A 6 3.16 -7.80 -3.43
N ILE A 7 2.83 -6.95 -4.40
CA ILE A 7 1.58 -6.21 -4.47
C ILE A 7 0.83 -6.70 -5.71
N CYS A 8 -0.37 -7.26 -5.51
CA CYS A 8 -1.11 -7.95 -6.55
C CYS A 8 -2.57 -7.48 -6.57
N MET A 9 -3.00 -6.97 -7.72
CA MET A 9 -4.40 -6.62 -7.97
C MET A 9 -5.12 -7.85 -8.54
N ASN A 10 -6.23 -8.23 -7.91
CA ASN A 10 -6.98 -9.42 -8.29
C ASN A 10 -8.36 -9.05 -8.85
N GLY A 11 -8.92 -9.92 -9.68
CA GLY A 11 -10.28 -9.79 -10.21
C GLY A 11 -10.49 -8.50 -11.00
N ALA A 12 -11.62 -7.82 -10.74
CA ALA A 12 -12.01 -6.60 -11.46
C ALA A 12 -10.96 -5.47 -11.38
N ALA A 13 -10.23 -5.37 -10.26
CA ALA A 13 -9.21 -4.34 -10.08
C ALA A 13 -8.06 -4.46 -11.09
N ALA A 14 -7.71 -5.68 -11.52
CA ALA A 14 -6.66 -5.92 -12.52
C ALA A 14 -7.02 -5.39 -13.92
N HIS A 15 -8.30 -5.09 -14.18
CA HIS A 15 -8.69 -4.41 -15.42
C HIS A 15 -8.24 -2.95 -15.44
N LEU A 16 -8.16 -2.31 -14.27
CA LEU A 16 -7.84 -0.89 -14.12
C LEU A 16 -6.37 -0.66 -13.78
N ILE A 17 -5.78 -1.51 -12.94
CA ILE A 17 -4.41 -1.34 -12.45
C ILE A 17 -3.53 -2.45 -13.00
N LYS A 18 -2.41 -2.08 -13.63
CA LYS A 18 -1.49 -3.01 -14.31
C LYS A 18 -0.22 -3.24 -13.50
N ALA A 19 0.46 -4.36 -13.78
CA ALA A 19 1.76 -4.63 -13.19
C ALA A 19 2.77 -3.55 -13.62
N GLY A 20 3.49 -2.99 -12.64
CA GLY A 20 4.48 -1.93 -12.85
C GLY A 20 3.96 -0.51 -12.62
N GLU A 21 2.66 -0.33 -12.39
CA GLU A 21 2.11 0.97 -11.98
C GLU A 21 2.40 1.26 -10.51
N GLU A 22 2.74 2.51 -10.18
CA GLU A 22 2.87 2.99 -8.81
C GLU A 22 1.50 3.29 -8.22
N ILE A 23 1.25 2.82 -6.99
CA ILE A 23 -0.03 3.00 -6.30
C ILE A 23 0.18 3.43 -4.84
N ILE A 24 -0.87 4.02 -4.26
CA ILE A 24 -0.95 4.33 -2.82
C ILE A 24 -2.01 3.42 -2.19
N ILE A 25 -1.65 2.71 -1.12
CA ILE A 25 -2.58 1.88 -0.33
C ILE A 25 -2.97 2.67 0.92
N MET A 26 -4.26 2.88 1.13
CA MET A 26 -4.81 3.63 2.26
C MET A 26 -5.80 2.78 3.07
N GLY A 27 -5.76 2.91 4.38
CA GLY A 27 -6.76 2.38 5.31
C GLY A 27 -7.46 3.53 6.02
N PHE A 28 -8.77 3.39 6.26
CA PHE A 28 -9.58 4.40 6.93
C PHE A 28 -10.34 3.76 8.10
N GLU A 29 -10.55 4.55 9.14
CA GLU A 29 -11.33 4.16 10.32
C GLU A 29 -12.31 5.28 10.66
N LEU A 30 -13.53 4.90 11.08
CA LEU A 30 -14.49 5.82 11.63
C LEU A 30 -14.32 5.86 13.14
N THR A 31 -13.94 7.01 13.68
CA THR A 31 -13.74 7.21 15.11
C THR A 31 -14.12 8.64 15.50
N ASN A 32 -14.36 8.85 16.79
CA ASN A 32 -14.54 10.18 17.37
C ASN A 32 -13.21 10.80 17.84
N ASP A 33 -12.13 10.00 17.86
CA ASP A 33 -10.81 10.41 18.32
C ASP A 33 -9.89 10.80 17.15
N HIS A 34 -8.86 11.60 17.42
CA HIS A 34 -7.85 11.91 16.42
C HIS A 34 -6.94 10.69 16.17
N ILE A 35 -6.71 10.36 14.91
CA ILE A 35 -5.76 9.32 14.49
C ILE A 35 -4.53 10.01 13.90
N GLU A 36 -3.37 9.76 14.50
CA GLU A 36 -2.07 10.02 13.88
C GLU A 36 -1.83 8.92 12.82
N PRO A 37 -1.82 9.25 11.51
CA PRO A 37 -1.71 8.25 10.47
C PRO A 37 -0.31 7.64 10.43
N GLN A 38 -0.21 6.32 10.29
CA GLN A 38 1.06 5.68 10.04
C GLN A 38 1.35 5.67 8.53
N THR A 39 2.32 6.47 8.11
CA THR A 39 2.73 6.57 6.70
C THR A 39 4.03 5.81 6.48
N ILE A 40 4.06 4.91 5.50
CA ILE A 40 5.22 4.09 5.16
C ILE A 40 5.73 4.45 3.76
N LEU A 41 7.01 4.77 3.66
CA LEU A 41 7.71 4.88 2.38
C LEU A 41 8.39 3.54 2.05
N VAL A 42 8.27 3.11 0.81
CA VAL A 42 8.93 1.91 0.27
C VAL A 42 9.83 2.26 -0.92
N ASP A 43 10.73 1.34 -1.27
CA ASP A 43 11.55 1.38 -2.49
C ASP A 43 10.84 0.72 -3.69
N GLU A 44 11.51 0.70 -4.85
CA GLU A 44 11.00 0.11 -6.09
C GLU A 44 10.77 -1.42 -6.02
N ASN A 45 11.29 -2.08 -4.98
CA ASN A 45 11.10 -3.51 -4.71
C ASN A 45 10.08 -3.75 -3.59
N ASN A 46 9.27 -2.74 -3.26
CA ASN A 46 8.28 -2.72 -2.18
C ASN A 46 8.89 -3.06 -0.80
N ARG A 47 10.14 -2.65 -0.54
CA ARG A 47 10.80 -2.81 0.75
C ARG A 47 10.68 -1.54 1.57
N PHE A 48 10.45 -1.71 2.88
CA PHE A 48 10.35 -0.60 3.82
C PHE A 48 11.62 0.26 3.82
N VAL A 49 11.45 1.57 3.69
CA VAL A 49 12.53 2.56 3.79
C VAL A 49 12.46 3.28 5.13
N ARG A 50 11.33 3.93 5.42
CA ARG A 50 11.10 4.69 6.67
C ARG A 50 9.62 4.99 6.87
N PHE A 51 9.30 5.41 8.09
CA PHE A 51 8.06 6.13 8.37
C PHE A 51 8.19 7.59 7.91
N LEU A 52 7.07 8.18 7.47
CA LEU A 52 6.95 9.61 7.14
C LEU A 52 6.18 10.36 8.22
#